data_AF-A0A536WI66-F1
#
_entry.id   AF-A0A536WI66-F1
#
_cell.length_a   1.000
_cell.length_b   1.000
_cell.length_c   1.000
_cell.angle_alpha   90.00
_cell.angle_beta   90.00
_cell.angle_gamma   90.00
#
_symmetry.space_group_name_H-M   'P 1'
#
loop_
_entity.id
_entity.type
_entity.pdbx_description
1 polymer ?
#
loop_
_entity_poly.entity_id
_entity_poly.type
_entity_poly.pdbx_seq_one_letter_code
_entity_poly.pdbx_strand_id
1 'polypeptide(L)' 'MAAELRRACLMGHPVAHSRSPMIHNYWCKQLGIAGVYELKDLTPEE' A
#
# COMPACT_ATOMS: atom_id res chain seq x y z
N MET A 1 -4.43 23.79 1.43
CA MET A 1 -3.53 22.73 1.90
C MET A 1 -3.43 21.70 0.79
N ALA A 2 -2.26 21.57 0.15
CA ALA A 2 -2.06 20.53 -0.85
C ALA A 2 -2.27 19.18 -0.18
N ALA A 3 -3.09 18.31 -0.77
CA ALA A 3 -3.27 16.96 -0.27
C ALA A 3 -1.93 16.23 -0.38
N GLU A 4 -1.22 16.03 0.73
CA GLU A 4 0.00 15.24 0.74
C GLU A 4 -0.31 13.82 0.27
N LEU A 5 0.47 13.37 -0.71
CA LEU A 5 0.32 12.07 -1.32
C LEU A 5 0.87 11.01 -0.35
N ARG A 6 -0.02 10.31 0.35
CA ARG A 6 0.33 9.34 1.39
C ARG A 6 0.70 8.00 0.77
N ARG A 7 1.96 7.59 0.91
CA ARG A 7 2.43 6.28 0.44
C ARG A 7 2.46 5.29 1.60
N ALA A 8 1.89 4.12 1.38
CA ALA A 8 1.97 2.98 2.29
C ALA A 8 2.45 1.77 1.49
N CYS A 9 3.23 0.89 2.13
CA CYS A 9 3.62 -0.37 1.51
C CYS A 9 3.59 -1.51 2.52
N LEU A 10 3.35 -2.72 2.01
CA LEU A 10 3.54 -3.96 2.75
C LEU A 10 4.88 -4.56 2.36
N MET A 11 5.73 -4.82 3.36
CA MET A 11 7.06 -5.39 3.19
C MET A 11 7.11 -6.79 3.82
N GLY A 12 7.68 -7.75 3.09
CA GLY A 12 7.94 -9.10 3.59
C GLY A 12 8.10 -10.12 2.46
N HIS A 13 8.37 -11.37 2.80
CA HIS A 13 8.45 -12.48 1.86
C HIS A 13 7.76 -13.72 2.46
N PRO A 14 6.82 -14.37 1.76
CA PRO A 14 6.22 -14.00 0.48
C PRO A 14 5.05 -13.01 0.65
N VAL A 15 5.11 -11.84 0.00
CA VAL A 15 4.08 -10.79 0.15
C VAL A 15 2.91 -10.92 -0.85
N ALA A 16 3.09 -11.69 -1.93
CA ALA A 16 2.14 -11.80 -3.05
C ALA A 16 0.73 -12.28 -2.67
N HIS A 17 0.58 -13.00 -1.55
CA HIS A 17 -0.72 -13.47 -1.06
C HIS A 17 -1.53 -12.39 -0.34
N SER A 18 -0.93 -11.24 -0.02
CA SER A 18 -1.63 -10.19 0.71
C SER A 18 -2.67 -9.49 -0.16
N ARG A 19 -3.91 -9.46 0.35
CA ARG A 19 -5.02 -8.70 -0.24
C ARG A 19 -5.11 -7.27 0.32
N SER A 20 -4.18 -6.87 1.19
CA SER A 20 -4.16 -5.53 1.78
C SER A 20 -4.14 -4.39 0.73
N PRO A 21 -3.41 -4.48 -0.42
CA PRO A 21 -3.41 -3.41 -1.40
C PRO A 21 -4.79 -3.17 -2.01
N MET A 22 -5.56 -4.24 -2.22
CA MET A 22 -6.92 -4.14 -2.77
C MET A 22 -7.83 -3.37 -1.81
N ILE A 23 -7.78 -3.70 -0.52
CA ILE A 23 -8.62 -3.08 0.52
C ILE A 23 -8.23 -1.61 0.72
N HIS A 24 -6.94 -1.32 0.88
CA HIS A 24 -6.48 0.04 1.14
C HIS A 24 -6.69 0.96 -0.07
N ASN A 25 -6.35 0.52 -1.28
CA ASN A 25 -6.57 1.33 -2.47
C ASN A 25 -8.07 1.57 -2.74
N TYR A 26 -8.93 0.60 -2.44
CA TYR A 26 -10.39 0.78 -2.52
C TYR A 26 -10.87 1.90 -1.60
N TRP A 27 -10.51 1.87 -0.31
CA TRP A 27 -10.94 2.90 0.64
C TRP A 27 -10.29 4.25 0.38
N CYS A 28 -9.01 4.31 -0.02
CA CYS A 28 -8.37 5.56 -0.43
C CYS A 28 -9.14 6.23 -1.57
N LYS A 29 -9.58 5.44 -2.57
CA LYS A 29 -10.42 5.93 -3.66
C LYS A 29 -11.79 6.40 -3.19
N GLN A 30 -12.47 5.64 -2.32
CA GLN A 30 -13.80 6.00 -1.81
C GLN A 30 -13.80 7.25 -0.92
N LEU A 31 -12.74 7.44 -0.12
CA LEU A 31 -12.62 8.56 0.82
C LEU A 31 -11.94 9.80 0.20
N GLY A 32 -11.57 9.76 -1.08
CA GLY A 32 -10.86 10.86 -1.73
C GLY A 32 -9.47 11.13 -1.14
N ILE A 33 -8.86 10.13 -0.49
CA ILE A 33 -7.52 10.24 0.08
C ILE A 33 -6.53 10.02 -1.06
N ALA A 34 -5.69 11.03 -1.31
CA ALA A 34 -4.54 10.90 -2.21
C ALA A 34 -3.50 9.96 -1.57
N GLY A 35 -3.73 8.65 -1.68
CA GLY A 35 -2.87 7.64 -1.11
C GLY A 35 -2.68 6.45 -2.04
N VAL A 36 -1.48 5.86 -1.99
CA VAL A 36 -1.08 4.69 -2.79
C VAL A 36 -0.60 3.61 -1.84
N TYR A 37 -1.13 2.40 -2.00
CA TYR A 37 -0.70 1.22 -1.25
C TYR A 37 0.01 0.22 -2.17
N GLU A 38 1.29 -0.07 -1.89
CA GLU A 38 2.16 -0.92 -2.70
C GLU A 38 2.57 -2.22 -1.98
N LEU A 39 2.99 -3.22 -2.74
CA LEU A 39 3.62 -4.44 -2.23
C LEU A 39 5.12 -4.38 -2.53
N LYS A 40 5.94 -4.69 -1.54
CA LYS A 40 7.38 -4.84 -1.69
C LYS A 40 7.78 -6.20 -1.16
N ASP A 41 8.10 -7.10 -2.09
CA ASP A 41 8.64 -8.41 -1.74
C ASP A 41 10.09 -8.19 -1.30
N LEU A 42 10.35 -8.39 -0.01
CA LEU A 42 11.67 -8.21 0.60
C LEU A 42 12.00 -9.45 1.41
N THR A 43 13.10 -10.10 1.04
CA THR A 43 13.68 -11.18 1.82
C THR A 43 14.38 -10.61 3.06
N PRO A 44 14.56 -11.38 4.15
CA PRO A 44 15.19 -10.89 5.38
C PRO A 44 16.64 -10.38 5.21
N GLU A 45 17.27 -10.70 4.09
CA GLU A 45 18.63 -10.33 3.70
C GLU A 45 18.71 -9.02 2.90
N GLU A 46 17.57 -8.44 2.51
CA GLU A 46 17.42 -7.12 1.85
C GLU A 46 16.98 -6.01 2.81
#